data_AF-A0A8C2EUE7-F1
#
_entry.id   AF-A0A8C2EUE7-F1
#
_cell.length_a   1.000
_cell.length_b   1.000
_cell.length_c   1.000
_cell.angle_alpha   90.00
_cell.angle_beta   90.00
_cell.angle_gamma   90.00
#
_symmetry.space_group_name_H-M   'P 1'
#
loop_
_entity.id
_entity.type
_entity.pdbx_description
1 polymer ?
#
loop_
_entity_poly.entity_id
_entity_poly.type
_entity_poly.pdbx_seq_one_letter_code
_entity_poly.pdbx_strand_id
1 'polypeptide(L)'
;PNPPETFRGDTFIGYICKCPSGFNGIHCQHNVNECERSPCRNGGICTDLVANYSCECPGEYMGRNCQHKCSGPLGMEGGIISNQQITASSTHRALFGLQKWYPYFARLNKKGLVNAWTAAENDRWPWIQINLQRRMRVTGVITQGAKRIGSPEYVKSYKVAYSDDGKTWRTYKVKGTDEDIIFRGNIDNNTPFANSFTPPIEAQYVRIYPQVCRRHCTLRMELLGCELTGCSEPMGMKSGHIQDYQITASSIFRTLNMDMFTWEPGKARLDKQGKVNAWTSGHSDQSQWLQVDMLQPTKITGVITQGAKDFGHVQFVGSYKLAYSNNGERWLIYQDEKQKKDKVFQGNFDNDTHRKNVLDPPIYARFIRILPWSWYGRITLRAELLGCTEEE
;
A
#
# COMPACT_ATOMS: atom_id res chain seq x y z
N PRO A 1 50.02 34.51 61.98
CA PRO A 1 48.82 34.44 62.83
C PRO A 1 47.76 33.52 62.21
N ASN A 2 47.62 32.32 62.79
CA ASN A 2 46.49 31.36 62.74
C ASN A 2 46.21 30.66 61.38
N PRO A 3 45.63 29.44 61.38
CA PRO A 3 46.32 28.14 61.33
C PRO A 3 45.99 27.37 60.03
N PRO A 4 46.56 26.16 59.77
CA PRO A 4 46.00 25.29 58.75
C PRO A 4 44.67 24.75 59.27
N GLU A 5 43.56 25.15 58.65
CA GLU A 5 42.26 24.53 58.91
C GLU A 5 42.31 23.07 58.46
N THR A 6 42.42 22.20 59.44
CA THR A 6 42.11 20.78 59.33
C THR A 6 40.67 20.65 58.86
N PHE A 7 40.46 20.38 57.57
CA PHE A 7 39.20 19.80 57.10
C PHE A 7 39.12 18.36 57.60
N ARG A 8 38.70 18.22 58.87
CA ARG A 8 38.09 17.00 59.39
C ARG A 8 36.59 17.29 59.55
N GLY A 9 35.93 17.35 58.41
CA GLY A 9 34.48 17.25 58.30
C GLY A 9 34.22 16.13 57.32
N ASP A 10 33.71 15.01 57.84
CA ASP A 10 33.28 13.86 57.05
C ASP A 10 32.25 14.34 56.03
N THR A 11 32.71 14.70 54.83
CA THR A 11 31.81 14.92 53.72
C THR A 11 31.46 13.53 53.25
N PHE A 12 30.27 13.07 53.67
CA PHE A 12 29.67 11.82 53.18
C PHE A 12 30.01 11.67 51.70
N ILE A 13 30.70 10.58 51.38
CA ILE A 13 30.91 10.14 50.00
C ILE A 13 29.50 10.15 49.38
N GLY A 14 29.22 11.14 48.53
CA GLY A 14 27.87 11.37 48.02
C GLY A 14 27.32 10.08 47.44
N TYR A 15 26.13 9.67 47.88
CA TYR A 15 25.48 8.50 47.31
C TYR A 15 24.92 8.90 45.95
N ILE A 16 25.28 8.15 44.92
CA ILE A 16 24.68 8.27 43.59
C ILE A 16 23.71 7.12 43.45
N CYS A 17 22.42 7.44 43.38
CA CYS A 17 21.40 6.43 43.10
C CYS A 17 21.58 5.93 41.65
N LYS A 18 21.59 4.61 41.47
CA LYS A 18 21.45 4.03 40.13
C LYS A 18 19.98 4.11 39.72
N CYS A 19 19.66 5.04 38.83
CA CYS A 19 18.28 5.28 38.46
C CYS A 19 17.70 4.16 37.60
N PRO A 20 16.39 3.85 37.78
CA PRO A 20 15.66 3.04 36.84
C PRO A 20 15.62 3.74 35.46
N SER A 21 15.43 2.96 34.39
CA SER A 21 15.32 3.50 33.03
C SER A 21 14.27 4.60 32.97
N GLY A 22 14.57 5.69 32.27
CA GLY A 22 13.68 6.86 32.14
C GLY A 22 13.80 7.90 33.26
N PHE A 23 14.64 7.69 34.28
CA PHE A 23 14.83 8.68 35.36
C PHE A 23 16.28 9.17 35.47
N ASN A 24 16.44 10.43 35.87
CA ASN A 24 17.74 11.04 36.18
C ASN A 24 17.69 11.90 37.46
N GLY A 25 18.85 12.40 37.87
CA GLY A 25 19.03 13.18 39.10
C GLY A 25 19.64 12.35 40.25
N ILE A 26 20.10 13.05 41.29
CA ILE A 26 20.80 12.45 42.44
C ILE A 26 19.90 11.43 43.18
N HIS A 27 18.58 11.65 43.15
CA HIS A 27 17.56 10.77 43.75
C HIS A 27 16.59 10.22 42.71
N CYS A 28 16.96 10.23 41.42
CA CYS A 28 16.11 9.75 40.33
C CYS A 28 14.74 10.44 40.27
N GLN A 29 14.69 11.70 40.71
CA GLN A 29 13.45 12.47 40.85
C GLN A 29 12.94 13.08 39.55
N HIS A 30 13.75 13.06 38.49
CA HIS A 30 13.40 13.68 37.21
C HIS A 30 13.09 12.60 36.18
N ASN A 31 11.88 12.63 35.60
CA ASN A 31 11.59 11.87 34.39
C ASN A 31 12.42 12.46 33.24
N VAL A 32 13.12 11.61 32.51
CA VAL A 32 13.83 12.02 31.30
C VAL A 32 12.77 12.34 30.26
N ASN A 33 12.75 13.57 29.75
CA ASN A 33 11.81 13.94 28.70
C ASN A 33 12.29 13.39 27.36
N GLU A 34 11.74 12.25 26.94
CA GLU A 34 12.12 11.62 25.67
C GLU A 34 11.69 12.46 24.45
N CYS A 35 10.78 13.42 24.62
CA CYS A 35 10.34 14.32 23.56
C CYS A 35 11.32 15.47 23.26
N GLU A 36 12.31 15.76 24.11
CA GLU A 36 13.29 16.83 23.86
C GLU A 36 14.08 16.63 22.56
N ARG A 37 14.29 15.37 22.16
CA ARG A 37 14.97 15.02 20.91
C ARG A 37 14.07 15.13 19.69
N SER A 38 12.82 15.58 19.84
CA SER A 38 11.82 15.65 18.79
C SER A 38 11.70 14.36 17.97
N PRO A 39 11.41 13.21 18.63
CA PRO A 39 11.39 11.91 17.95
C PRO A 39 10.24 11.78 16.92
N CYS A 40 9.13 12.50 17.11
CA CYS A 40 8.00 12.48 16.20
C CYS A 40 8.29 13.28 14.92
N ARG A 41 8.35 12.59 13.78
CA ARG A 41 8.55 13.19 12.46
C ARG A 41 7.23 13.73 11.88
N ASN A 42 7.31 14.46 10.77
CA ASN A 42 6.17 14.87 9.94
C ASN A 42 5.03 15.62 10.68
N GLY A 43 5.39 16.42 11.70
CA GLY A 43 4.42 17.20 12.48
C GLY A 43 3.64 16.39 13.52
N GLY A 44 4.14 15.21 13.91
CA GLY A 44 3.60 14.44 15.02
C GLY A 44 3.74 15.17 16.37
N ILE A 45 2.72 15.08 17.21
CA ILE A 45 2.73 15.66 18.56
C ILE A 45 3.30 14.62 19.53
N CYS A 46 4.40 14.96 20.19
CA CYS A 46 5.06 14.07 21.15
C CYS A 46 4.46 14.21 22.55
N THR A 47 4.12 13.09 23.16
CA THR A 47 3.75 12.99 24.58
C THR A 47 4.83 12.20 25.31
N ASP A 48 5.41 12.83 26.33
CA ASP A 48 6.39 12.22 27.23
C ASP A 48 5.73 11.15 28.11
N LEU A 49 6.36 10.00 28.26
CA LEU A 49 5.95 8.90 29.15
C LEU A 49 7.12 8.49 30.03
N VAL A 50 6.94 7.50 30.90
CA VAL A 50 8.05 6.99 31.72
C VAL A 50 8.92 6.06 30.88
N ALA A 51 10.18 6.43 30.67
CA ALA A 51 11.17 5.69 29.89
C ALA A 51 10.76 5.45 28.42
N ASN A 52 9.83 6.25 27.91
CA ASN A 52 9.22 6.06 26.60
C ASN A 52 8.51 7.35 26.17
N TYR A 53 8.09 7.41 24.92
CA TYR A 53 7.26 8.49 24.38
C TYR A 53 6.17 7.91 23.49
N SER A 54 5.15 8.71 23.22
CA SER A 54 4.10 8.40 22.25
C SER A 54 3.94 9.56 21.28
N CYS A 55 3.82 9.25 19.98
CA CYS A 55 3.56 10.25 18.94
C CYS A 55 2.11 10.17 18.46
N GLU A 56 1.37 11.28 18.55
CA GLU A 56 0.10 11.44 17.85
C GLU A 56 0.38 11.89 16.41
N CYS A 57 0.21 10.97 15.46
CA CYS A 57 0.52 11.24 14.06
C CYS A 57 -0.62 11.95 13.33
N PRO A 58 -0.33 13.04 12.59
CA PRO A 58 -1.35 13.73 11.82
C PRO A 58 -1.79 12.91 10.60
N GLY A 59 -3.11 12.86 10.38
CA GLY A 59 -3.77 12.42 9.14
C GLY A 59 -3.16 11.17 8.47
N GLU A 60 -2.34 11.43 7.44
CA GLU A 60 -1.76 10.45 6.52
C GLU A 60 -0.49 9.76 7.05
N TYR A 61 -0.01 10.09 8.25
CA TYR A 61 1.22 9.49 8.79
C TYR A 61 0.95 8.43 9.88
N MET A 62 1.87 7.48 10.00
CA MET A 62 1.82 6.41 10.99
C MET A 62 3.21 5.89 11.37
N GLY A 63 3.26 4.95 12.31
CA GLY A 63 4.48 4.43 12.91
C GLY A 63 4.74 5.07 14.27
N ARG A 64 5.69 4.51 15.03
CA ARG A 64 6.06 5.02 16.36
C ARG A 64 6.46 6.50 16.33
N ASN A 65 7.09 6.91 15.23
CA ASN A 65 7.67 8.25 15.04
C ASN A 65 6.97 9.00 13.90
N CYS A 66 5.79 8.57 13.45
CA CYS A 66 5.07 9.15 12.31
C CYS A 66 5.90 9.18 11.00
N GLN A 67 6.80 8.22 10.83
CA GLN A 67 7.73 8.15 9.71
C GLN A 67 7.12 7.53 8.44
N HIS A 68 6.08 6.71 8.58
CA HIS A 68 5.47 6.00 7.45
C HIS A 68 4.28 6.79 6.90
N LYS A 69 4.24 7.00 5.58
CA LYS A 69 3.14 7.68 4.91
C LYS A 69 2.07 6.68 4.48
N CYS A 70 0.95 6.66 5.18
CA CYS A 70 -0.23 5.84 4.88
C CYS A 70 -1.18 6.53 3.91
N SER A 71 -0.77 6.78 2.67
CA SER A 71 -1.62 7.41 1.64
C SER A 71 -1.57 6.70 0.28
N GLY A 72 -1.12 5.44 0.27
CA GLY A 72 -0.97 4.65 -0.95
C GLY A 72 -2.31 4.15 -1.50
N PRO A 73 -2.42 3.88 -2.82
CA PRO A 73 -3.61 3.28 -3.39
C PRO A 73 -3.80 1.85 -2.88
N LEU A 74 -5.01 1.52 -2.42
CA LEU A 74 -5.36 0.17 -1.96
C LEU A 74 -5.64 -0.80 -3.12
N GLY A 75 -5.75 -0.28 -4.34
CA GLY A 75 -5.63 -1.05 -5.57
C GLY A 75 -6.96 -1.31 -6.27
N MET A 76 -7.88 -0.34 -6.23
CA MET A 76 -9.05 -0.30 -7.10
C MET A 76 -8.62 -0.08 -8.56
N GLU A 77 -7.75 0.87 -8.87
CA GLU A 77 -7.26 1.13 -10.23
C GLU A 77 -6.42 -0.04 -10.75
N GLY A 78 -5.47 -0.50 -9.94
CA GLY A 78 -4.51 -1.55 -10.29
C GLY A 78 -5.07 -2.97 -10.33
N GLY A 79 -6.28 -3.19 -9.80
CA GLY A 79 -6.92 -4.51 -9.83
C GLY A 79 -6.51 -5.47 -8.70
N ILE A 80 -5.73 -5.00 -7.72
CA ILE A 80 -5.44 -5.74 -6.48
C ILE A 80 -6.76 -6.07 -5.76
N ILE A 81 -7.67 -5.09 -5.69
CA ILE A 81 -9.04 -5.32 -5.25
C ILE A 81 -9.80 -5.98 -6.40
N SER A 82 -10.20 -7.24 -6.20
CA SER A 82 -10.86 -8.05 -7.21
C SER A 82 -12.30 -7.57 -7.49
N ASN A 83 -12.87 -7.98 -8.63
CA ASN A 83 -14.25 -7.62 -8.99
C ASN A 83 -15.27 -8.13 -7.96
N GLN A 84 -14.98 -9.27 -7.31
CA GLN A 84 -15.85 -9.87 -6.29
C GLN A 84 -15.86 -9.07 -4.98
N GLN A 85 -14.84 -8.26 -4.73
CA GLN A 85 -14.75 -7.42 -3.54
C GLN A 85 -15.56 -6.12 -3.63
N ILE A 86 -16.06 -5.78 -4.82
CA ILE A 86 -16.78 -4.53 -5.07
C ILE A 86 -18.26 -4.85 -5.34
N THR A 87 -19.13 -4.42 -4.44
CA THR A 87 -20.58 -4.62 -4.52
C THR A 87 -21.32 -3.29 -4.45
N ALA A 88 -22.57 -3.25 -4.89
CA ALA A 88 -23.39 -2.05 -4.82
C ALA A 88 -24.85 -2.40 -4.54
N SER A 89 -25.63 -1.41 -4.11
CA SER A 89 -27.08 -1.51 -3.89
C SER A 89 -27.83 -1.83 -5.18
N SER A 90 -27.44 -1.17 -6.27
CA SER A 90 -28.10 -1.23 -7.56
C SER A 90 -27.14 -0.94 -8.70
N THR A 91 -27.57 -1.25 -9.92
CA THR A 91 -26.79 -1.04 -11.14
C THR A 91 -27.66 -0.52 -12.27
N HIS A 92 -27.17 0.49 -12.97
CA HIS A 92 -27.84 1.03 -14.15
C HIS A 92 -27.60 0.15 -15.38
N ARG A 93 -28.65 0.00 -16.20
CA ARG A 93 -28.60 -0.64 -17.50
C ARG A 93 -29.11 0.34 -18.55
N ALA A 94 -28.29 0.62 -19.57
CA ALA A 94 -28.65 1.49 -20.70
C ALA A 94 -28.69 0.70 -22.01
N LEU A 95 -29.25 1.31 -23.07
CA LEU A 95 -29.33 0.77 -24.43
C LEU A 95 -29.86 -0.68 -24.47
N PHE A 96 -31.12 -0.88 -24.04
CA PHE A 96 -31.78 -2.20 -23.99
C PHE A 96 -31.00 -3.27 -23.20
N GLY A 97 -30.18 -2.85 -22.23
CA GLY A 97 -29.39 -3.74 -21.39
C GLY A 97 -28.01 -4.11 -21.95
N LEU A 98 -27.61 -3.53 -23.08
CA LEU A 98 -26.28 -3.73 -23.68
C LEU A 98 -25.17 -3.01 -22.89
N GLN A 99 -25.48 -1.86 -22.28
CA GLN A 99 -24.54 -1.13 -21.43
C GLN A 99 -24.84 -1.36 -19.95
N LYS A 100 -23.97 -2.09 -19.25
CA LYS A 100 -24.17 -2.47 -17.85
C LYS A 100 -23.10 -1.81 -16.96
N TRP A 101 -23.52 -0.83 -16.16
CA TRP A 101 -22.64 -0.01 -15.32
C TRP A 101 -22.41 -0.66 -13.94
N TYR A 102 -21.83 -1.85 -13.95
CA TYR A 102 -21.59 -2.65 -12.74
C TYR A 102 -20.59 -2.03 -11.75
N PRO A 103 -20.66 -2.38 -10.45
CA PRO A 103 -19.77 -1.86 -9.41
C PRO A 103 -18.29 -2.07 -9.70
N TYR A 104 -17.90 -3.19 -10.31
CA TYR A 104 -16.50 -3.50 -10.61
C TYR A 104 -15.84 -2.56 -11.64
N PHE A 105 -16.63 -1.73 -12.34
CA PHE A 105 -16.10 -0.65 -13.19
C PHE A 105 -15.80 0.64 -12.44
N ALA A 106 -16.11 0.74 -11.13
CA ALA A 106 -15.84 1.91 -10.29
C ALA A 106 -14.35 2.09 -9.95
N ARG A 107 -13.47 1.90 -10.92
CA ARG A 107 -12.01 2.00 -10.77
C ARG A 107 -11.54 3.33 -11.34
N LEU A 108 -10.67 4.02 -10.61
CA LEU A 108 -10.11 5.29 -11.04
C LEU A 108 -9.47 5.17 -12.43
N ASN A 109 -9.59 6.21 -13.25
CA ASN A 109 -9.03 6.31 -14.61
C ASN A 109 -9.42 5.20 -15.60
N LYS A 110 -10.40 4.35 -15.25
CA LYS A 110 -10.88 3.31 -16.16
C LYS A 110 -11.36 3.93 -17.48
N LYS A 111 -10.94 3.33 -18.59
CA LYS A 111 -11.28 3.73 -19.97
C LYS A 111 -12.23 2.70 -20.59
N GLY A 112 -13.00 3.12 -21.59
CA GLY A 112 -13.95 2.28 -22.33
C GLY A 112 -15.29 2.99 -22.54
N LEU A 113 -16.17 2.37 -23.32
CA LEU A 113 -17.56 2.85 -23.52
C LEU A 113 -18.37 2.77 -22.22
N VAL A 114 -18.11 1.75 -21.40
CA VAL A 114 -18.60 1.61 -20.03
C VAL A 114 -17.38 1.53 -19.12
N ASN A 115 -17.25 2.49 -18.23
CA ASN A 115 -16.00 2.70 -17.48
C ASN A 115 -16.21 3.19 -16.05
N ALA A 116 -17.43 3.15 -15.53
CA ALA A 116 -17.75 3.53 -14.16
C ALA A 116 -18.88 2.66 -13.61
N TRP A 117 -19.13 2.75 -12.31
CA TRP A 117 -20.39 2.30 -11.74
C TRP A 117 -21.42 3.42 -11.85
N THR A 118 -22.68 3.07 -12.12
CA THR A 118 -23.81 3.99 -12.01
C THR A 118 -24.95 3.29 -11.29
N ALA A 119 -25.54 3.96 -10.30
CA ALA A 119 -26.71 3.47 -9.58
C ALA A 119 -27.97 3.43 -10.48
N ALA A 120 -28.91 2.55 -10.17
CA ALA A 120 -30.19 2.51 -10.85
C ALA A 120 -31.02 3.78 -10.56
N GLU A 121 -31.84 4.21 -11.51
CA GLU A 121 -32.61 5.47 -11.40
C GLU A 121 -33.70 5.43 -10.31
N ASN A 122 -34.21 4.24 -10.01
CA ASN A 122 -35.23 4.02 -8.99
C ASN A 122 -34.64 3.83 -7.58
N ASP A 123 -33.32 3.80 -7.43
CA ASP A 123 -32.64 3.64 -6.15
C ASP A 123 -32.51 5.00 -5.44
N ARG A 124 -33.29 5.19 -4.38
CA ARG A 124 -33.29 6.43 -3.59
C ARG A 124 -32.06 6.56 -2.69
N TRP A 125 -31.40 5.45 -2.35
CA TRP A 125 -30.32 5.42 -1.38
C TRP A 125 -29.16 4.55 -1.90
N PRO A 126 -28.55 4.96 -3.02
CA PRO A 126 -27.54 4.14 -3.65
C PRO A 126 -26.30 4.04 -2.77
N TRP A 127 -25.67 2.87 -2.79
CA TRP A 127 -24.37 2.68 -2.15
C TRP A 127 -23.47 1.78 -2.98
N ILE A 128 -22.17 2.00 -2.82
CA ILE A 128 -21.12 1.10 -3.32
C ILE A 128 -20.23 0.72 -2.14
N GLN A 129 -19.89 -0.56 -2.06
CA GLN A 129 -19.17 -1.19 -0.96
C GLN A 129 -17.92 -1.88 -1.48
N ILE A 130 -16.85 -1.72 -0.72
CA ILE A 130 -15.56 -2.34 -0.96
C ILE A 130 -15.21 -3.21 0.25
N ASN A 131 -14.96 -4.49 0.01
CA ASN A 131 -14.44 -5.42 1.00
C ASN A 131 -12.92 -5.54 0.86
N LEU A 132 -12.17 -5.02 1.83
CA LEU A 132 -10.71 -5.06 1.84
C LEU A 132 -10.14 -6.43 2.28
N GLN A 133 -11.00 -7.40 2.62
CA GLN A 133 -10.70 -8.77 3.10
C GLN A 133 -9.95 -8.86 4.44
N ARG A 134 -9.36 -7.76 4.89
CA ARG A 134 -8.66 -7.61 6.17
C ARG A 134 -8.92 -6.21 6.71
N ARG A 135 -8.70 -6.01 8.00
CA ARG A 135 -8.79 -4.70 8.63
C ARG A 135 -7.63 -3.82 8.16
N MET A 136 -7.95 -2.70 7.52
CA MET A 136 -7.00 -1.77 6.92
C MET A 136 -7.18 -0.38 7.51
N ARG A 137 -6.14 0.45 7.44
CA ARG A 137 -6.24 1.89 7.72
C ARG A 137 -6.52 2.62 6.42
N VAL A 138 -7.70 3.22 6.31
CA VAL A 138 -8.16 3.98 5.15
C VAL A 138 -8.08 5.47 5.49
N THR A 139 -7.23 6.18 4.78
CA THR A 139 -6.90 7.59 5.04
C THR A 139 -7.56 8.55 4.06
N GLY A 140 -8.16 8.05 2.99
CA GLY A 140 -8.91 8.88 2.07
C GLY A 140 -9.53 8.11 0.92
N VAL A 141 -10.18 8.87 0.04
CA VAL A 141 -10.76 8.38 -1.20
C VAL A 141 -10.59 9.40 -2.31
N ILE A 142 -10.27 8.91 -3.50
CA ILE A 142 -10.26 9.68 -4.73
C ILE A 142 -11.51 9.31 -5.52
N THR A 143 -12.28 10.31 -5.94
CA THR A 143 -13.49 10.12 -6.76
C THR A 143 -13.33 10.75 -8.13
N GLN A 144 -14.00 10.20 -9.14
CA GLN A 144 -14.02 10.69 -10.51
C GLN A 144 -15.36 10.33 -11.15
N GLY A 145 -15.89 11.18 -12.04
CA GLY A 145 -17.14 10.92 -12.75
C GLY A 145 -16.98 10.05 -14.00
N ALA A 146 -17.95 10.06 -14.90
CA ALA A 146 -17.81 9.53 -16.26
C ALA A 146 -18.65 10.33 -17.26
N LYS A 147 -18.52 9.98 -18.54
CA LYS A 147 -19.25 10.61 -19.63
C LYS A 147 -20.01 9.55 -20.41
N ARG A 148 -21.33 9.72 -20.50
CA ARG A 148 -22.22 8.83 -21.27
C ARG A 148 -22.78 9.60 -22.46
N ILE A 149 -22.48 9.16 -23.68
CA ILE A 149 -23.01 9.76 -24.93
C ILE A 149 -22.95 11.30 -24.89
N GLY A 150 -21.75 11.87 -24.75
CA GLY A 150 -21.59 13.33 -24.72
C GLY A 150 -21.91 14.01 -23.37
N SER A 151 -22.61 13.33 -22.47
CA SER A 151 -23.15 13.91 -21.24
C SER A 151 -22.32 13.56 -19.99
N PRO A 152 -21.85 14.55 -19.20
CA PRO A 152 -21.11 14.28 -17.97
C PRO A 152 -22.05 13.85 -16.84
N GLU A 153 -21.66 12.79 -16.13
CA GLU A 153 -22.35 12.20 -14.98
C GLU A 153 -21.34 12.04 -13.84
N TYR A 154 -21.68 12.50 -12.63
CA TYR A 154 -20.77 12.41 -11.48
C TYR A 154 -21.48 12.67 -10.15
N VAL A 155 -20.88 12.19 -9.07
CA VAL A 155 -21.31 12.47 -7.69
C VAL A 155 -20.74 13.81 -7.22
N LYS A 156 -21.60 14.72 -6.76
CA LYS A 156 -21.26 16.06 -6.23
C LYS A 156 -21.00 16.06 -4.72
N SER A 157 -21.64 15.17 -3.98
CA SER A 157 -21.40 14.97 -2.56
C SER A 157 -21.78 13.57 -2.12
N TYR A 158 -21.14 13.06 -1.08
CA TYR A 158 -21.36 11.70 -0.57
C TYR A 158 -21.07 11.61 0.92
N LYS A 159 -21.65 10.59 1.57
CA LYS A 159 -21.30 10.16 2.93
C LYS A 159 -20.49 8.88 2.86
N VAL A 160 -19.70 8.61 3.90
CA VAL A 160 -18.89 7.39 4.03
C VAL A 160 -19.34 6.65 5.28
N ALA A 161 -19.51 5.34 5.18
CA ALA A 161 -19.68 4.46 6.32
C ALA A 161 -18.68 3.31 6.26
N TYR A 162 -18.41 2.71 7.41
CA TYR A 162 -17.45 1.62 7.54
C TYR A 162 -17.94 0.57 8.53
N SER A 163 -17.38 -0.64 8.39
CA SER A 163 -17.79 -1.81 9.16
C SER A 163 -16.66 -2.84 9.23
N ASP A 164 -16.59 -3.58 10.32
CA ASP A 164 -15.66 -4.71 10.48
C ASP A 164 -16.29 -6.05 10.06
N ASP A 165 -17.62 -6.18 10.12
CA ASP A 165 -18.37 -7.42 9.90
C ASP A 165 -19.25 -7.41 8.63
N GLY A 166 -19.38 -6.25 7.98
CA GLY A 166 -20.27 -6.02 6.84
C GLY A 166 -21.76 -5.94 7.18
N LYS A 167 -22.13 -6.09 8.46
CA LYS A 167 -23.51 -6.11 8.98
C LYS A 167 -23.81 -4.84 9.78
N THR A 168 -22.94 -4.48 10.71
CA THR A 168 -23.06 -3.30 11.56
C THR A 168 -22.27 -2.14 10.95
N TRP A 169 -22.95 -1.04 10.65
CA TRP A 169 -22.37 0.08 9.91
C TRP A 169 -22.27 1.32 10.79
N ARG A 170 -21.11 1.99 10.73
CA ARG A 170 -20.87 3.27 11.40
C ARG A 170 -20.66 4.34 10.33
N THR A 171 -21.43 5.41 10.39
CA THR A 171 -21.24 6.57 9.51
C THR A 171 -20.05 7.39 10.01
N TYR A 172 -19.29 7.95 9.08
CA TYR A 172 -18.17 8.83 9.39
C TYR A 172 -18.67 10.19 9.87
N LYS A 173 -18.24 10.59 11.09
CA LYS A 173 -18.75 11.76 11.82
C LYS A 173 -17.68 12.83 12.01
N VAL A 174 -18.11 14.07 12.19
CA VAL A 174 -17.21 15.19 12.52
C VAL A 174 -16.59 14.96 13.89
N LYS A 175 -15.27 15.15 14.01
CA LYS A 175 -14.54 14.98 15.28
C LYS A 175 -15.18 15.84 16.37
N GLY A 176 -15.63 15.22 17.45
CA GLY A 176 -16.22 15.90 18.60
C GLY A 176 -17.72 16.20 18.50
N THR A 177 -18.41 15.77 17.45
CA THR A 177 -19.87 15.92 17.32
C THR A 177 -20.53 14.62 16.86
N ASP A 178 -21.86 14.55 16.94
CA ASP A 178 -22.63 13.40 16.45
C ASP A 178 -23.08 13.54 14.98
N GLU A 179 -22.65 14.62 14.30
CA GLU A 179 -23.08 14.93 12.93
C GLU A 179 -22.28 14.16 11.88
N ASP A 180 -22.98 13.65 10.86
CA ASP A 180 -22.38 12.98 9.71
C ASP A 180 -21.60 13.97 8.83
N ILE A 181 -20.38 13.61 8.43
CA ILE A 181 -19.64 14.38 7.43
C ILE A 181 -20.23 14.15 6.03
N ILE A 182 -20.50 15.24 5.33
CA ILE A 182 -20.80 15.23 3.90
C ILE A 182 -19.54 15.65 3.14
N PHE A 183 -18.93 14.70 2.44
CA PHE A 183 -17.76 14.96 1.62
C PHE A 183 -18.15 15.62 0.30
N ARG A 184 -17.31 16.56 -0.15
CA ARG A 184 -17.43 17.15 -1.47
C ARG A 184 -16.93 16.15 -2.52
N GLY A 185 -17.73 15.93 -3.55
CA GLY A 185 -17.40 15.10 -4.71
C GLY A 185 -16.84 15.92 -5.86
N ASN A 186 -17.10 15.45 -7.07
CA ASN A 186 -16.54 16.00 -8.30
C ASN A 186 -17.30 17.23 -8.81
N ILE A 187 -16.59 18.08 -9.55
CA ILE A 187 -17.12 19.24 -10.24
C ILE A 187 -17.33 18.94 -11.74
N ASP A 188 -16.62 17.94 -12.27
CA ASP A 188 -16.69 17.49 -13.65
C ASP A 188 -16.63 15.94 -13.74
N ASN A 189 -16.55 15.41 -14.95
CA ASN A 189 -16.55 13.97 -15.18
C ASN A 189 -15.16 13.29 -15.19
N ASN A 190 -14.05 14.03 -15.22
CA ASN A 190 -12.73 13.46 -15.51
C ASN A 190 -11.63 13.86 -14.53
N THR A 191 -11.76 14.98 -13.82
CA THR A 191 -10.77 15.42 -12.84
C THR A 191 -10.93 14.58 -11.56
N PRO A 192 -9.90 13.82 -11.15
CA PRO A 192 -9.90 13.13 -9.86
C PRO A 192 -9.98 14.14 -8.73
N PHE A 193 -10.81 13.87 -7.72
CA PHE A 193 -10.96 14.71 -6.54
C PHE A 193 -10.71 13.86 -5.29
N ALA A 194 -9.70 14.25 -4.50
CA ALA A 194 -9.29 13.52 -3.30
C ALA A 194 -9.91 14.13 -2.04
N ASN A 195 -10.44 13.29 -1.16
CA ASN A 195 -10.81 13.67 0.20
C ASN A 195 -10.04 12.80 1.19
N SER A 196 -9.45 13.41 2.21
CA SER A 196 -8.77 12.72 3.30
C SER A 196 -9.71 12.55 4.50
N PHE A 197 -9.55 11.45 5.22
CA PHE A 197 -10.28 11.12 6.44
C PHE A 197 -9.43 11.49 7.65
N THR A 198 -9.89 12.46 8.44
CA THR A 198 -9.26 12.87 9.71
C THR A 198 -10.32 12.87 10.82
N PRO A 199 -10.34 11.86 11.72
CA PRO A 199 -9.36 10.76 11.86
C PRO A 199 -9.47 9.69 10.77
N PRO A 200 -8.41 8.90 10.51
CA PRO A 200 -8.44 7.81 9.55
C PRO A 200 -9.42 6.70 9.98
N ILE A 201 -9.96 5.96 9.00
CA ILE A 201 -10.91 4.87 9.24
C ILE A 201 -10.14 3.55 9.38
N GLU A 202 -10.39 2.78 10.42
CA GLU A 202 -9.84 1.42 10.58
C GLU A 202 -10.94 0.37 10.48
N ALA A 203 -11.07 -0.25 9.30
CA ALA A 203 -12.14 -1.18 9.02
C ALA A 203 -11.79 -2.16 7.90
N GLN A 204 -12.56 -3.25 7.79
CA GLN A 204 -12.48 -4.16 6.64
C GLN A 204 -13.39 -3.71 5.48
N TYR A 205 -14.55 -3.17 5.79
CA TYR A 205 -15.54 -2.75 4.80
C TYR A 205 -15.67 -1.24 4.79
N VAL A 206 -15.66 -0.65 3.60
CA VAL A 206 -15.94 0.77 3.37
C VAL A 206 -17.09 0.88 2.39
N ARG A 207 -18.04 1.75 2.69
CA ARG A 207 -19.22 2.01 1.86
C ARG A 207 -19.38 3.51 1.61
N ILE A 208 -19.63 3.86 0.36
CA ILE A 208 -19.86 5.22 -0.08
C ILE A 208 -21.33 5.37 -0.46
N TYR A 209 -21.95 6.42 0.06
CA TYR A 209 -23.34 6.79 -0.15
C TYR A 209 -23.43 8.12 -0.89
N PRO A 210 -23.56 8.13 -2.23
CA PRO A 210 -23.84 9.34 -2.99
C PRO A 210 -25.08 10.05 -2.45
N GLN A 211 -24.96 11.36 -2.17
CA GLN A 211 -26.05 12.19 -1.67
C GLN A 211 -26.61 13.08 -2.79
N VAL A 212 -25.74 13.82 -3.47
CA VAL A 212 -26.11 14.70 -4.58
C VAL A 212 -25.33 14.28 -5.81
N CYS A 213 -26.04 14.09 -6.93
CA CYS A 213 -25.46 13.62 -8.18
C CYS A 213 -25.85 14.56 -9.33
N ARG A 214 -24.99 14.66 -10.36
CA ARG A 214 -25.34 15.32 -11.62
C ARG A 214 -25.85 14.28 -12.61
N ARG A 215 -27.13 14.39 -13.00
CA ARG A 215 -27.89 13.45 -13.84
C ARG A 215 -28.04 12.08 -13.19
N HIS A 216 -26.97 11.30 -13.12
CA HIS A 216 -26.95 10.00 -12.47
C HIS A 216 -25.80 9.91 -11.46
N CYS A 217 -25.96 9.07 -10.44
CA CYS A 217 -24.91 8.79 -9.48
C CYS A 217 -23.88 7.85 -10.10
N THR A 218 -22.92 8.45 -10.80
CA THR A 218 -21.86 7.75 -11.53
C THR A 218 -20.51 8.01 -10.88
N LEU A 219 -19.73 6.95 -10.65
CA LEU A 219 -18.53 7.01 -9.83
C LEU A 219 -17.46 6.03 -10.30
N ARG A 220 -16.25 6.56 -10.43
CA ARG A 220 -14.96 5.87 -10.44
C ARG A 220 -14.22 6.27 -9.17
N MET A 221 -13.49 5.35 -8.55
CA MET A 221 -12.80 5.67 -7.30
C MET A 221 -11.52 4.88 -7.09
N GLU A 222 -10.70 5.39 -6.17
CA GLU A 222 -9.57 4.68 -5.55
C GLU A 222 -9.61 4.96 -4.04
N LEU A 223 -9.43 3.91 -3.23
CA LEU A 223 -9.29 4.08 -1.79
C LEU A 223 -7.81 4.26 -1.46
N LEU A 224 -7.52 5.19 -0.56
CA LEU A 224 -6.17 5.46 -0.09
C LEU A 224 -6.00 4.93 1.33
N GLY A 225 -4.85 4.36 1.61
CA GLY A 225 -4.55 3.80 2.92
C GLY A 225 -3.36 2.87 2.93
N CYS A 226 -3.28 2.05 3.97
CA CYS A 226 -2.20 1.10 4.19
C CYS A 226 -2.62 -0.01 5.17
N GLU A 227 -1.74 -0.98 5.39
CA GLU A 227 -1.93 -2.01 6.42
C GLU A 227 -1.68 -1.45 7.83
N LEU A 228 -2.41 -1.96 8.84
CA LEU A 228 -2.30 -1.47 10.23
C LEU A 228 -0.90 -1.61 10.84
N THR A 229 -0.10 -2.55 10.35
CA THR A 229 1.28 -2.78 10.79
C THR A 229 2.25 -1.68 10.33
N GLY A 230 1.86 -0.85 9.36
CA GLY A 230 2.64 0.30 8.91
C GLY A 230 3.88 0.00 8.06
N CYS A 231 4.02 -1.23 7.58
CA CYS A 231 5.18 -1.68 6.80
C CYS A 231 4.74 -2.24 5.44
N SER A 232 3.92 -1.50 4.69
CA SER A 232 3.39 -1.94 3.39
C SER A 232 3.72 -0.96 2.26
N GLU A 233 4.72 -0.11 2.45
CA GLU A 233 5.08 0.93 1.49
C GLU A 233 5.86 0.34 0.31
N PRO A 234 5.71 0.92 -0.90
CA PRO A 234 6.50 0.50 -2.06
C PRO A 234 7.98 0.81 -1.84
N MET A 235 8.83 -0.20 -1.98
CA MET A 235 10.26 -0.08 -1.72
C MET A 235 11.02 0.69 -2.81
N GLY A 236 10.42 0.85 -4.00
CA GLY A 236 10.93 1.79 -4.98
C GLY A 236 11.18 1.26 -6.38
N MET A 237 10.61 0.10 -6.73
CA MET A 237 10.73 -0.43 -8.09
C MET A 237 10.01 0.49 -9.07
N LYS A 238 8.77 0.93 -8.78
CA LYS A 238 8.01 1.83 -9.66
C LYS A 238 8.51 3.26 -9.64
N SER A 239 8.82 3.79 -8.46
CA SER A 239 9.25 5.19 -8.30
C SER A 239 10.66 5.46 -8.81
N GLY A 240 11.49 4.41 -8.94
CA GLY A 240 12.89 4.55 -9.34
C GLY A 240 13.83 4.80 -8.17
N HIS A 241 13.39 4.68 -6.91
CA HIS A 241 14.31 4.72 -5.76
C HIS A 241 15.29 3.54 -5.79
N ILE A 242 14.80 2.34 -6.10
CA ILE A 242 15.67 1.20 -6.43
C ILE A 242 16.22 1.45 -7.82
N GLN A 243 17.54 1.58 -7.96
CA GLN A 243 18.21 1.89 -9.22
C GLN A 243 18.35 0.66 -10.12
N ASP A 244 18.56 0.85 -11.42
CA ASP A 244 18.65 -0.25 -12.39
C ASP A 244 19.80 -1.24 -12.06
N TYR A 245 20.92 -0.76 -11.52
CA TYR A 245 22.05 -1.62 -11.13
C TYR A 245 21.73 -2.56 -9.95
N GLN A 246 20.70 -2.25 -9.16
CA GLN A 246 20.26 -3.09 -8.05
C GLN A 246 19.41 -4.27 -8.50
N ILE A 247 18.97 -4.28 -9.77
CA ILE A 247 18.08 -5.29 -10.31
C ILE A 247 18.85 -6.15 -11.31
N THR A 248 19.02 -7.43 -10.99
CA THR A 248 19.74 -8.39 -11.83
C THR A 248 18.84 -9.58 -12.14
N ALA A 249 19.17 -10.35 -13.17
CA ALA A 249 18.40 -11.53 -13.54
C ALA A 249 19.32 -12.65 -14.03
N SER A 250 18.78 -13.87 -14.05
CA SER A 250 19.46 -15.07 -14.57
C SER A 250 19.75 -14.99 -16.07
N SER A 251 18.82 -14.45 -16.84
CA SER A 251 18.92 -14.32 -18.30
C SER A 251 18.00 -13.21 -18.82
N ILE A 252 18.23 -12.80 -20.07
CA ILE A 252 17.53 -11.69 -20.71
C ILE A 252 17.11 -12.10 -22.12
N PHE A 253 15.88 -11.75 -22.51
CA PHE A 253 15.38 -11.93 -23.87
C PHE A 253 15.54 -10.65 -24.72
N ARG A 254 15.86 -10.83 -26.00
CA ARG A 254 15.91 -9.75 -27.00
C ARG A 254 14.91 -10.06 -28.11
N THR A 255 13.93 -9.19 -28.30
CA THR A 255 12.99 -9.34 -29.42
C THR A 255 13.73 -9.00 -30.73
N LEU A 256 13.65 -9.90 -31.72
CA LEU A 256 14.33 -9.77 -33.02
C LEU A 256 15.87 -9.62 -32.94
N ASN A 257 16.51 -10.01 -31.82
CA ASN A 257 17.93 -9.79 -31.57
C ASN A 257 18.39 -8.31 -31.71
N MET A 258 17.48 -7.36 -31.51
CA MET A 258 17.79 -5.93 -31.54
C MET A 258 17.99 -5.39 -30.13
N ASP A 259 19.08 -4.66 -29.89
CA ASP A 259 19.38 -4.10 -28.57
C ASP A 259 18.28 -3.14 -28.06
N MET A 260 17.63 -2.42 -28.98
CA MET A 260 16.52 -1.52 -28.68
C MET A 260 15.28 -2.25 -28.12
N PHE A 261 15.15 -3.56 -28.38
CA PHE A 261 14.06 -4.40 -27.88
C PHE A 261 14.53 -5.45 -26.86
N THR A 262 15.48 -5.06 -26.01
CA THR A 262 15.98 -5.90 -24.92
C THR A 262 15.12 -5.76 -23.67
N TRP A 263 14.66 -6.89 -23.12
CA TRP A 263 13.81 -6.97 -21.92
C TRP A 263 14.65 -7.06 -20.64
N GLU A 264 15.46 -6.03 -20.39
CA GLU A 264 16.42 -5.97 -19.28
C GLU A 264 15.76 -6.04 -17.88
N PRO A 265 16.47 -6.56 -16.86
CA PRO A 265 15.98 -6.61 -15.48
C PRO A 265 15.56 -5.23 -14.93
N GLY A 266 16.28 -4.15 -15.26
CA GLY A 266 15.92 -2.79 -14.84
C GLY A 266 14.54 -2.31 -15.34
N LYS A 267 13.95 -2.98 -16.33
CA LYS A 267 12.59 -2.70 -16.81
C LYS A 267 11.50 -3.43 -16.03
N ALA A 268 11.84 -4.32 -15.10
CA ALA A 268 10.89 -5.11 -14.29
C ALA A 268 10.13 -4.29 -13.22
N ARG A 269 9.70 -3.08 -13.57
CA ARG A 269 9.10 -2.11 -12.66
C ARG A 269 7.58 -2.11 -12.85
N LEU A 270 6.83 -2.12 -11.75
CA LEU A 270 5.37 -2.10 -11.78
C LEU A 270 4.84 -0.90 -12.60
N ASP A 271 3.81 -1.13 -13.42
CA ASP A 271 3.17 -0.14 -14.30
C ASP A 271 4.08 0.55 -15.33
N LYS A 272 5.30 0.03 -15.55
CA LYS A 272 6.17 0.55 -16.59
C LYS A 272 5.45 0.51 -17.94
N GLN A 273 5.54 1.62 -18.66
CA GLN A 273 4.98 1.82 -19.99
C GLN A 273 6.12 1.87 -21.03
N GLY A 274 5.81 1.53 -22.28
CA GLY A 274 6.76 1.52 -23.39
C GLY A 274 6.60 0.27 -24.26
N LYS A 275 7.39 0.19 -25.33
CA LYS A 275 7.42 -0.99 -26.22
C LYS A 275 8.04 -2.21 -25.52
N VAL A 276 9.11 -1.97 -24.76
CA VAL A 276 9.69 -2.92 -23.81
C VAL A 276 9.50 -2.33 -22.43
N ASN A 277 8.72 -3.02 -21.61
CA ASN A 277 8.26 -2.48 -20.33
C ASN A 277 8.29 -3.49 -19.20
N ALA A 278 8.98 -4.62 -19.37
CA ALA A 278 9.14 -5.63 -18.34
C ALA A 278 10.51 -6.31 -18.48
N TRP A 279 10.84 -7.17 -17.51
CA TRP A 279 11.87 -8.16 -17.71
C TRP A 279 11.28 -9.43 -18.32
N THR A 280 11.99 -10.01 -19.27
CA THR A 280 11.67 -11.31 -19.86
C THR A 280 12.92 -12.17 -19.86
N SER A 281 12.81 -13.40 -19.37
CA SER A 281 13.94 -14.33 -19.35
C SER A 281 14.28 -14.82 -20.77
N GLY A 282 15.56 -15.06 -21.03
CA GLY A 282 16.02 -15.63 -22.30
C GLY A 282 15.59 -17.08 -22.50
N HIS A 283 15.52 -17.84 -21.41
CA HIS A 283 15.08 -19.24 -21.39
C HIS A 283 13.82 -19.41 -20.55
N SER A 284 12.94 -20.35 -20.93
CA SER A 284 11.69 -20.63 -20.23
C SER A 284 11.83 -21.92 -19.41
N ASP A 285 12.59 -21.86 -18.32
CA ASP A 285 12.79 -22.97 -17.38
C ASP A 285 12.66 -22.48 -15.93
N GLN A 286 12.58 -23.41 -14.97
CA GLN A 286 12.35 -23.11 -13.56
C GLN A 286 13.62 -22.66 -12.81
N SER A 287 14.78 -22.61 -13.48
CA SER A 287 16.03 -22.11 -12.88
C SER A 287 16.15 -20.59 -13.00
N GLN A 288 15.25 -19.94 -13.75
CA GLN A 288 15.27 -18.51 -13.97
C GLN A 288 14.92 -17.73 -12.70
N TRP A 289 15.49 -16.53 -12.56
CA TRP A 289 15.25 -15.67 -11.41
C TRP A 289 15.40 -14.19 -11.78
N LEU A 290 14.64 -13.35 -11.07
CA LEU A 290 14.82 -11.91 -11.01
C LEU A 290 15.23 -11.56 -9.58
N GLN A 291 16.33 -10.84 -9.43
CA GLN A 291 16.91 -10.45 -8.14
C GLN A 291 16.83 -8.95 -7.95
N VAL A 292 16.56 -8.54 -6.71
CA VAL A 292 16.61 -7.16 -6.27
C VAL A 292 17.55 -7.07 -5.04
N ASP A 293 18.55 -6.21 -5.11
CA ASP A 293 19.43 -5.85 -3.99
C ASP A 293 18.91 -4.60 -3.29
N MET A 294 18.50 -4.74 -2.03
CA MET A 294 18.02 -3.63 -1.20
C MET A 294 19.15 -2.75 -0.64
N LEU A 295 20.42 -3.09 -0.89
CA LEU A 295 21.66 -2.49 -0.35
C LEU A 295 21.85 -2.67 1.16
N GLN A 296 20.77 -2.68 1.93
CA GLN A 296 20.73 -2.91 3.37
C GLN A 296 19.67 -3.97 3.73
N PRO A 297 19.84 -4.70 4.84
CA PRO A 297 18.81 -5.59 5.37
C PRO A 297 17.49 -4.83 5.54
N THR A 298 16.43 -5.34 4.90
CA THR A 298 15.13 -4.66 4.84
C THR A 298 14.03 -5.66 5.16
N LYS A 299 12.97 -5.19 5.84
CA LYS A 299 11.79 -6.00 6.12
C LYS A 299 10.83 -5.94 4.93
N ILE A 300 10.65 -7.07 4.27
CA ILE A 300 9.77 -7.25 3.11
C ILE A 300 8.50 -7.96 3.54
N THR A 301 7.37 -7.32 3.30
CA THR A 301 6.03 -7.76 3.74
C THR A 301 5.14 -8.18 2.58
N GLY A 302 5.53 -7.87 1.33
CA GLY A 302 4.73 -8.21 0.18
C GLY A 302 5.44 -8.06 -1.15
N VAL A 303 4.86 -8.67 -2.16
CA VAL A 303 5.29 -8.53 -3.56
C VAL A 303 4.05 -8.30 -4.41
N ILE A 304 4.11 -7.29 -5.26
CA ILE A 304 3.12 -7.05 -6.31
C ILE A 304 3.74 -7.47 -7.64
N THR A 305 3.04 -8.31 -8.39
CA THR A 305 3.46 -8.75 -9.73
C THR A 305 2.47 -8.31 -10.80
N GLN A 306 2.98 -8.11 -12.01
CA GLN A 306 2.21 -7.73 -13.21
C GLN A 306 2.88 -8.37 -14.44
N GLY A 307 2.10 -8.82 -15.41
CA GLY A 307 2.62 -9.36 -16.67
C GLY A 307 3.04 -8.27 -17.65
N ALA A 308 3.19 -8.61 -18.93
CA ALA A 308 3.34 -7.63 -20.00
C ALA A 308 2.85 -8.18 -21.34
N LYS A 309 3.04 -7.38 -22.39
CA LYS A 309 2.60 -7.72 -23.74
C LYS A 309 3.70 -7.37 -24.74
N ASP A 310 4.11 -8.34 -25.53
CA ASP A 310 5.10 -8.17 -26.59
C ASP A 310 4.40 -8.25 -27.95
N PHE A 311 4.39 -7.15 -28.73
CA PHE A 311 3.79 -7.06 -30.06
C PHE A 311 2.36 -7.62 -30.25
N GLY A 312 1.52 -7.65 -29.20
CA GLY A 312 0.21 -8.31 -29.31
C GLY A 312 0.06 -9.55 -28.44
N HIS A 313 1.17 -10.19 -28.10
CA HIS A 313 1.22 -11.44 -27.36
C HIS A 313 1.32 -11.18 -25.87
N VAL A 314 0.31 -11.62 -25.13
CA VAL A 314 0.26 -11.55 -23.67
C VAL A 314 1.23 -12.56 -23.07
N GLN A 315 2.01 -12.11 -22.08
CA GLN A 315 3.00 -12.94 -21.37
C GLN A 315 2.99 -12.58 -19.89
N PHE A 316 3.02 -13.57 -19.01
CA PHE A 316 3.01 -13.34 -17.56
C PHE A 316 3.46 -14.56 -16.77
N VAL A 317 3.92 -14.32 -15.54
CA VAL A 317 4.21 -15.37 -14.56
C VAL A 317 2.93 -15.73 -13.82
N GLY A 318 2.50 -16.99 -13.93
CA GLY A 318 1.28 -17.53 -13.32
C GLY A 318 1.48 -18.02 -11.89
N SER A 319 2.69 -18.47 -11.53
CA SER A 319 3.07 -18.76 -10.15
C SER A 319 4.56 -18.62 -9.95
N TYR A 320 4.99 -18.34 -8.72
CA TYR A 320 6.40 -18.13 -8.38
C TYR A 320 6.70 -18.54 -6.94
N LYS A 321 7.98 -18.80 -6.66
CA LYS A 321 8.53 -18.91 -5.31
C LYS A 321 9.38 -17.69 -5.01
N LEU A 322 9.67 -17.46 -3.73
CA LEU A 322 10.60 -16.42 -3.29
C LEU A 322 11.82 -17.07 -2.65
N ALA A 323 13.00 -16.55 -2.95
CA ALA A 323 14.22 -16.85 -2.24
C ALA A 323 14.85 -15.56 -1.71
N TYR A 324 15.56 -15.64 -0.59
CA TYR A 324 16.15 -14.48 0.06
C TYR A 324 17.53 -14.79 0.63
N SER A 325 18.37 -13.75 0.74
CA SER A 325 19.75 -13.87 1.22
C SER A 325 20.23 -12.56 1.85
N ASN A 326 21.19 -12.65 2.77
CA ASN A 326 21.90 -11.49 3.32
C ASN A 326 23.30 -11.30 2.73
N ASN A 327 23.89 -12.35 2.16
CA ASN A 327 25.25 -12.32 1.62
C ASN A 327 25.30 -12.51 0.09
N GLY A 328 24.18 -12.83 -0.56
CA GLY A 328 24.11 -13.07 -2.01
C GLY A 328 24.58 -14.46 -2.46
N GLU A 329 25.20 -15.23 -1.56
CA GLU A 329 25.74 -16.57 -1.84
C GLU A 329 24.82 -17.68 -1.35
N ARG A 330 24.38 -17.60 -0.09
CA ARG A 330 23.50 -18.59 0.52
C ARG A 330 22.06 -18.12 0.41
N TRP A 331 21.22 -18.92 -0.25
CA TRP A 331 19.82 -18.61 -0.50
C TRP A 331 18.91 -19.51 0.31
N LEU A 332 17.94 -18.90 0.97
CA LEU A 332 16.84 -19.59 1.64
C LEU A 332 15.58 -19.42 0.82
N ILE A 333 14.80 -20.49 0.66
CA ILE A 333 13.50 -20.45 -0.01
C ILE A 333 12.44 -20.11 1.04
N TYR A 334 11.50 -19.24 0.69
CA TYR A 334 10.38 -18.91 1.56
C TYR A 334 9.44 -20.11 1.70
N GLN A 335 9.18 -20.52 2.93
CA GLN A 335 8.39 -21.71 3.26
C GLN A 335 7.08 -21.33 3.95
N ASP A 336 6.05 -22.15 3.75
CA ASP A 336 4.80 -22.05 4.50
C ASP A 336 5.01 -22.63 5.90
N GLU A 337 4.84 -21.83 6.96
CA GLU A 337 5.04 -22.29 8.35
C GLU A 337 4.16 -23.49 8.71
N LYS A 338 2.94 -23.56 8.14
CA LYS A 338 1.99 -24.62 8.48
C LYS A 338 2.39 -25.97 7.89
N GLN A 339 3.09 -25.96 6.75
CA GLN A 339 3.38 -27.18 5.98
C GLN A 339 4.88 -27.49 5.88
N LYS A 340 5.76 -26.58 6.34
CA LYS A 340 7.23 -26.65 6.19
C LYS A 340 7.68 -26.99 4.77
N LYS A 341 6.92 -26.51 3.78
CA LYS A 341 7.16 -26.73 2.36
C LYS A 341 7.33 -25.39 1.67
N ASP A 342 8.12 -25.36 0.61
CA ASP A 342 8.27 -24.18 -0.25
C ASP A 342 6.90 -23.59 -0.60
N LYS A 343 6.71 -22.32 -0.28
CA LYS A 343 5.48 -21.62 -0.62
C LYS A 343 5.48 -21.28 -2.10
N VAL A 344 4.45 -21.74 -2.81
CA VAL A 344 4.19 -21.31 -4.18
C VAL A 344 3.13 -20.22 -4.15
N PHE A 345 3.50 -19.01 -4.57
CA PHE A 345 2.61 -17.88 -4.69
C PHE A 345 1.86 -17.92 -6.02
N GLN A 346 0.57 -17.59 -5.97
CA GLN A 346 -0.23 -17.42 -7.17
C GLN A 346 0.09 -16.05 -7.78
N GLY A 347 0.56 -16.06 -9.02
CA GLY A 347 0.93 -14.88 -9.79
C GLY A 347 -0.24 -14.31 -10.57
N ASN A 348 0.05 -13.83 -11.78
CA ASN A 348 -0.89 -13.13 -12.64
C ASN A 348 -1.70 -14.10 -13.51
N PHE A 349 -2.87 -13.65 -13.95
CA PHE A 349 -3.73 -14.35 -14.91
C PHE A 349 -3.86 -13.60 -16.25
N ASP A 350 -3.31 -12.40 -16.32
CA ASP A 350 -3.30 -11.52 -17.48
C ASP A 350 -2.03 -10.65 -17.48
N ASN A 351 -1.90 -9.74 -18.45
CA ASN A 351 -0.72 -8.88 -18.59
C ASN A 351 -0.73 -7.61 -17.74
N ASP A 352 -1.88 -7.12 -17.25
CA ASP A 352 -1.98 -5.75 -16.74
C ASP A 352 -2.53 -5.65 -15.31
N THR A 353 -3.33 -6.62 -14.86
CA THR A 353 -3.89 -6.64 -13.50
C THR A 353 -2.78 -6.94 -12.50
N HIS A 354 -2.69 -6.10 -11.46
CA HIS A 354 -1.77 -6.30 -10.35
C HIS A 354 -2.18 -7.50 -9.51
N ARG A 355 -1.20 -8.31 -9.12
CA ARG A 355 -1.38 -9.37 -8.13
C ARG A 355 -0.51 -9.07 -6.91
N LYS A 356 -1.14 -8.74 -5.79
CA LYS A 356 -0.46 -8.57 -4.50
C LYS A 356 -0.46 -9.88 -3.73
N ASN A 357 0.71 -10.34 -3.33
CA ASN A 357 0.89 -11.42 -2.36
C ASN A 357 1.53 -10.84 -1.10
N VAL A 358 0.88 -11.07 0.05
CA VAL A 358 1.39 -10.67 1.37
C VAL A 358 2.20 -11.82 1.95
N LEU A 359 3.31 -11.48 2.59
CA LEU A 359 4.22 -12.40 3.24
C LEU A 359 3.88 -12.45 4.72
N ASP A 360 3.55 -13.64 5.19
CA ASP A 360 3.24 -13.94 6.58
C ASP A 360 3.88 -15.30 6.91
N PRO A 361 5.01 -15.33 7.65
CA PRO A 361 5.72 -14.19 8.25
C PRO A 361 6.47 -13.29 7.22
N PRO A 362 6.82 -12.04 7.57
CA PRO A 362 7.62 -11.17 6.70
C PRO A 362 9.06 -11.68 6.55
N ILE A 363 9.71 -11.33 5.42
CA ILE A 363 11.12 -11.68 5.17
C ILE A 363 12.01 -10.54 5.65
N TYR A 364 13.10 -10.85 6.35
CA TYR A 364 14.15 -9.89 6.69
C TYR A 364 15.43 -10.25 5.94
N ALA A 365 15.73 -9.52 4.87
CA ALA A 365 16.87 -9.82 4.01
C ALA A 365 17.36 -8.60 3.23
N ARG A 366 18.61 -8.64 2.76
CA ARG A 366 19.16 -7.67 1.81
C ARG A 366 18.79 -8.00 0.35
N PHE A 367 18.84 -9.27 -0.02
CA PHE A 367 18.56 -9.72 -1.38
C PHE A 367 17.27 -10.52 -1.44
N ILE A 368 16.44 -10.23 -2.44
CA ILE A 368 15.23 -10.99 -2.76
C ILE A 368 15.32 -11.49 -4.20
N ARG A 369 14.98 -12.76 -4.41
CA ARG A 369 14.80 -13.39 -5.72
C ARG A 369 13.36 -13.85 -5.91
N ILE A 370 12.79 -13.46 -7.04
CA ILE A 370 11.53 -14.02 -7.56
C ILE A 370 11.90 -15.16 -8.49
N LEU A 371 11.39 -16.35 -8.19
CA LEU A 371 11.67 -17.60 -8.92
C LEU A 371 10.39 -18.05 -9.66
N PRO A 372 10.25 -17.78 -10.96
CA PRO A 372 9.09 -18.19 -11.73
C PRO A 372 8.92 -19.71 -11.73
N TRP A 373 7.70 -20.17 -11.45
CA TRP A 373 7.36 -21.59 -11.32
C TRP A 373 6.42 -22.08 -12.43
N SER A 374 5.45 -21.26 -12.80
CA SER A 374 4.62 -21.43 -13.99
C SER A 374 4.38 -20.08 -14.67
N TRP A 375 4.15 -20.09 -15.98
CA TRP A 375 3.98 -18.88 -16.79
C TRP A 375 3.11 -19.16 -18.02
N TYR A 376 2.62 -18.08 -18.63
CA TYR A 376 1.92 -18.10 -19.91
C TYR A 376 2.76 -17.39 -20.97
N GLY A 377 3.00 -18.06 -22.10
CA GLY A 377 3.91 -17.56 -23.14
C GLY A 377 5.37 -17.64 -22.69
N ARG A 378 5.96 -16.50 -22.31
CA ARG A 378 7.32 -16.41 -21.76
C ARG A 378 7.26 -15.95 -20.30
N ILE A 379 8.33 -16.21 -19.57
CA ILE A 379 8.52 -15.67 -18.22
C ILE A 379 8.75 -14.17 -18.37
N THR A 380 7.70 -13.39 -18.14
CA THR A 380 7.72 -11.94 -18.24
C THR A 380 7.11 -11.33 -16.98
N LEU A 381 7.83 -10.40 -16.36
CA LEU A 381 7.46 -9.87 -15.05
C LEU A 381 7.77 -8.37 -14.93
N ARG A 382 6.78 -7.64 -14.42
CA ARG A 382 6.91 -6.36 -13.73
C ARG A 382 6.62 -6.59 -12.25
N ALA A 383 7.39 -5.97 -11.36
CA ALA A 383 7.23 -6.18 -9.93
C ALA A 383 7.38 -4.88 -9.12
N GLU A 384 6.81 -4.89 -7.91
CA GLU A 384 7.06 -3.94 -6.83
C GLU A 384 7.19 -4.73 -5.52
N LEU A 385 8.19 -4.39 -4.72
CA LEU A 385 8.37 -4.96 -3.39
C LEU A 385 7.71 -4.03 -2.38
N LEU A 386 7.05 -4.60 -1.38
CA LEU A 386 6.43 -3.86 -0.28
C LEU A 386 7.19 -4.16 1.01
N GLY A 387 7.42 -3.14 1.81
CA GLY A 387 8.15 -3.30 3.06
C GLY A 387 8.43 -1.98 3.77
N CYS A 388 9.43 -2.03 4.64
CA CYS A 388 9.98 -0.88 5.34
C CYS A 388 11.42 -1.17 5.76
N THR A 389 12.23 -0.13 5.88
CA THR A 389 13.51 -0.19 6.58
C THR A 389 13.22 -0.14 8.08
N GLU A 390 13.76 -1.08 8.85
CA GLU A 390 13.82 -0.90 10.30
C GLU A 390 14.79 0.26 10.57
N GLU A 391 14.26 1.41 10.98
CA GLU A 391 15.04 2.36 11.78
C GLU A 391 14.86 1.92 13.24
N GLU A 392 15.97 1.75 13.95
CA GLU A 392 16.06 1.30 15.35
C GLU A 392 15.14 2.06 16.33
#